data_AF-C1FG32-F1
#
_entry.id   AF-C1FG32-F1
#
_cell.length_a   1.000
_cell.length_b   1.000
_cell.length_c   1.000
_cell.angle_alpha   90.00
_cell.angle_beta   90.00
_cell.angle_gamma   90.00
#
_symmetry.space_group_name_H-M   'P 1'
#
loop_
_entity.id
_entity.type
_entity.pdbx_description
1 polymer ?
#
loop_
_entity_poly.entity_id
_entity_poly.type
_entity_poly.pdbx_seq_one_letter_code
_entity_poly.pdbx_strand_id
1 'polypeptide(L)'
;MTWRGLRDLQKTLGRKSRGYVFVFCWEHASELAKLKPQFDEAGVLLAVVAVGTPEGAQAFSKALPFPKECLFVDPDRKAYSALNFHGDLDGSEGLFFDPKVMEGVKRLFFTKVTGERIKERGLMEPEGRAKMKEVMKNFVMIAPPQPRDAVQQGGTAVFKGNSLVYLRADEATADHAPVSEVMAAAECPECTI
;
A
#
# COMPACT_ATOMS: atom_id res chain seq x y z
N MET A 1 17.52 -2.11 -28.61
CA MET A 1 16.59 -2.91 -27.79
C MET A 1 16.27 -2.10 -26.55
N THR A 2 15.34 -1.15 -26.67
CA THR A 2 14.98 -0.19 -25.63
C THR A 2 13.98 -0.82 -24.68
N TRP A 3 14.40 -1.06 -23.45
CA TRP A 3 13.56 -1.49 -22.34
C TRP A 3 12.42 -0.47 -22.14
N ARG A 4 11.17 -0.90 -22.31
CA ARG A 4 9.95 -0.12 -22.04
C ARG A 4 9.27 -0.75 -20.84
N GLY A 5 9.35 -0.11 -19.68
CA GLY A 5 8.67 -0.55 -18.47
C GLY A 5 8.46 0.63 -17.55
N LEU A 6 7.25 1.21 -17.59
CA LEU A 6 6.73 1.99 -16.47
C LEU A 6 6.77 1.11 -15.20
N ARG A 7 6.99 1.68 -14.03
CA ARG A 7 6.95 0.93 -12.77
C ARG A 7 6.14 1.75 -11.78
N ASP A 8 4.83 1.54 -11.72
CA ASP A 8 4.01 2.22 -10.72
C ASP A 8 3.95 1.37 -9.45
N LEU A 9 4.43 1.96 -8.35
CA LEU A 9 4.48 1.32 -7.05
C LEU A 9 3.29 1.82 -6.22
N GLN A 10 2.16 1.14 -6.29
CA GLN A 10 1.05 1.37 -5.36
C GLN A 10 1.22 0.45 -4.16
N LYS A 11 1.58 0.98 -2.98
CA LYS A 11 1.56 0.18 -1.76
C LYS A 11 0.20 0.22 -1.11
N THR A 12 -0.22 -0.97 -0.72
CA THR A 12 -1.41 -1.17 0.07
C THR A 12 -1.04 -1.89 1.37
N LEU A 13 -0.66 -1.13 2.43
CA LEU A 13 -0.16 -1.61 3.75
C LEU A 13 -0.49 -0.61 4.91
N GLY A 14 -0.16 -0.71 6.21
CA GLY A 14 0.83 -1.51 6.91
C GLY A 14 0.83 -1.68 8.47
N ARG A 15 0.06 -0.97 9.31
CA ARG A 15 -0.08 -1.13 10.79
C ARG A 15 0.08 -2.51 11.46
N LYS A 16 0.86 -2.56 12.56
CA LYS A 16 0.75 -3.46 13.75
C LYS A 16 -0.17 -4.65 13.48
N SER A 17 0.35 -5.62 12.74
CA SER A 17 1.74 -5.71 12.27
C SER A 17 1.72 -6.32 10.88
N ARG A 18 1.90 -5.53 9.81
CA ARG A 18 1.70 -5.98 8.43
C ARG A 18 3.02 -6.10 7.68
N GLY A 19 3.37 -7.34 7.37
CA GLY A 19 3.29 -7.70 5.96
C GLY A 19 1.85 -8.08 5.66
N TYR A 20 1.18 -7.53 4.68
CA TYR A 20 -0.13 -8.07 4.26
C TYR A 20 -1.31 -8.15 5.29
N VAL A 21 -1.37 -7.43 6.44
CA VAL A 21 -2.38 -7.69 7.54
C VAL A 21 -3.34 -6.57 7.93
N PHE A 22 -4.02 -5.85 7.04
CA PHE A 22 -5.07 -4.95 7.55
C PHE A 22 -6.13 -4.73 6.53
N VAL A 23 -7.31 -4.71 7.10
CA VAL A 23 -8.59 -4.61 6.46
C VAL A 23 -8.62 -3.56 5.35
N PHE A 24 -8.12 -2.35 5.59
CA PHE A 24 -8.10 -1.29 4.56
C PHE A 24 -7.10 -1.55 3.43
N CYS A 25 -6.10 -2.38 3.68
CA CYS A 25 -5.16 -2.79 2.65
C CYS A 25 -5.61 -3.99 1.86
N TRP A 26 -6.33 -4.91 2.49
CA TRP A 26 -7.06 -5.92 1.73
C TRP A 26 -8.12 -5.26 0.86
N GLU A 27 -8.79 -4.23 1.38
CA GLU A 27 -9.77 -3.46 0.61
C GLU A 27 -9.12 -2.78 -0.58
N HIS A 28 -8.07 -1.99 -0.34
CA HIS A 28 -7.43 -1.25 -1.42
C HIS A 28 -6.74 -2.19 -2.43
N ALA A 29 -6.17 -3.33 -2.02
CA ALA A 29 -5.63 -4.31 -2.96
C ALA A 29 -6.74 -4.97 -3.77
N SER A 30 -7.91 -5.22 -3.17
CA SER A 30 -9.09 -5.70 -3.89
C SER A 30 -9.55 -4.69 -4.94
N GLU A 31 -9.52 -3.39 -4.63
CA GLU A 31 -9.82 -2.32 -5.60
C GLU A 31 -8.81 -2.28 -6.73
N LEU A 32 -7.51 -2.31 -6.40
CA LEU A 32 -6.44 -2.31 -7.40
C LEU A 32 -6.50 -3.53 -8.32
N ALA A 33 -6.83 -4.72 -7.80
CA ALA A 33 -7.06 -5.90 -8.62
C ALA A 33 -8.20 -5.71 -9.63
N LYS A 34 -9.29 -5.05 -9.23
CA LYS A 34 -10.43 -4.73 -10.11
C LYS A 34 -10.08 -3.67 -11.15
N LEU A 35 -9.19 -2.74 -10.80
CA LEU A 35 -8.77 -1.63 -11.66
C LEU A 35 -7.59 -1.99 -12.57
N LYS A 36 -6.92 -3.13 -12.34
CA LYS A 36 -5.80 -3.57 -13.17
C LYS A 36 -6.06 -3.50 -14.69
N PRO A 37 -7.22 -3.91 -15.22
CA PRO A 37 -7.50 -3.76 -16.65
C PRO A 37 -7.42 -2.32 -17.16
N GLN A 38 -7.81 -1.33 -16.34
CA GLN A 38 -7.73 0.09 -16.69
C GLN A 38 -6.28 0.58 -16.72
N PHE A 39 -5.45 0.11 -15.78
CA PHE A 39 -4.01 0.36 -15.81
C PHE A 39 -3.36 -0.26 -17.06
N ASP A 40 -3.70 -1.52 -17.37
CA ASP A 40 -3.18 -2.23 -18.54
C ASP A 40 -3.56 -1.52 -19.85
N GLU A 41 -4.82 -1.08 -19.99
CA GLU A 41 -5.32 -0.32 -21.16
C GLU A 41 -4.62 1.04 -21.30
N ALA A 42 -4.29 1.69 -20.19
CA ALA A 42 -3.51 2.93 -20.16
C ALA A 42 -2.00 2.72 -20.39
N GLY A 43 -1.53 1.48 -20.58
CA GLY A 43 -0.11 1.16 -20.70
C GLY A 43 0.69 1.36 -19.40
N VAL A 44 -0.01 1.36 -18.27
CA VAL A 44 0.53 1.58 -16.93
C VAL A 44 0.75 0.24 -16.23
N LEU A 45 1.96 0.02 -15.74
CA LEU A 45 2.30 -1.21 -15.02
C LEU A 45 2.06 -1.06 -13.52
N LEU A 46 1.06 -1.77 -13.01
CA LEU A 46 0.76 -1.83 -11.59
C LEU A 46 1.71 -2.78 -10.84
N ALA A 47 2.39 -2.28 -9.82
CA ALA A 47 3.18 -3.06 -8.86
C ALA A 47 2.82 -2.71 -7.40
N VAL A 48 2.55 -3.72 -6.60
CA VAL A 48 2.30 -3.63 -5.16
C VAL A 48 3.47 -4.25 -4.42
N VAL A 49 4.19 -3.44 -3.64
CA VAL A 49 5.33 -3.89 -2.84
C VAL A 49 4.95 -3.94 -1.36
N ALA A 50 5.07 -5.09 -0.72
CA ALA A 50 4.79 -5.30 0.70
C ALA A 50 6.07 -5.46 1.54
N VAL A 51 6.06 -4.97 2.80
CA VAL A 51 7.08 -5.41 3.79
C VAL A 51 6.70 -6.81 4.23
N GLY A 52 7.29 -7.85 3.68
CA GLY A 52 6.80 -9.20 3.92
C GLY A 52 7.75 -10.26 3.41
N THR A 53 7.37 -11.52 3.61
CA THR A 53 8.11 -12.66 3.05
C THR A 53 7.39 -13.20 1.81
N PRO A 54 8.10 -13.91 0.91
CA PRO A 54 7.47 -14.58 -0.22
C PRO A 54 6.33 -15.53 0.18
N GLU A 55 6.44 -16.21 1.32
CA GLU A 55 5.39 -17.09 1.85
C GLU A 55 4.15 -16.30 2.26
N GLY A 56 4.35 -15.13 2.89
CA GLY A 56 3.27 -14.19 3.18
C GLY A 56 2.58 -13.69 1.92
N ALA A 57 3.35 -13.38 0.87
CA ALA A 57 2.81 -12.97 -0.43
C ALA A 57 1.94 -14.07 -1.05
N GLN A 58 2.38 -15.33 -0.98
CA GLN A 58 1.63 -16.48 -1.49
C GLN A 58 0.34 -16.70 -0.70
N ALA A 59 0.40 -16.61 0.63
CA ALA A 59 -0.77 -16.70 1.49
C ALA A 59 -1.78 -15.60 1.18
N PHE A 60 -1.30 -14.37 0.98
CA PHE A 60 -2.12 -13.23 0.57
C PHE A 60 -2.79 -13.46 -0.78
N SER A 61 -2.04 -13.78 -1.83
CA SER A 61 -2.59 -14.03 -3.18
C SER A 61 -3.54 -15.23 -3.25
N LYS A 62 -3.41 -16.20 -2.34
CA LYS A 62 -4.36 -17.33 -2.24
C LYS A 62 -5.69 -16.89 -1.63
N ALA A 63 -5.64 -15.99 -0.65
CA ALA A 63 -6.79 -15.57 0.14
C ALA A 63 -7.57 -14.41 -0.52
N LEU A 64 -6.83 -13.42 -1.04
CA LEU A 64 -7.32 -12.39 -1.93
C LEU A 64 -6.73 -12.67 -3.31
N PRO A 65 -7.53 -12.96 -4.35
CA PRO A 65 -7.03 -13.33 -5.68
C PRO A 65 -6.43 -12.12 -6.42
N PHE A 66 -5.39 -11.53 -5.84
CA PHE A 66 -4.61 -10.43 -6.37
C PHE A 66 -3.60 -10.98 -7.39
N PRO A 67 -3.43 -10.33 -8.57
CA PRO A 67 -2.51 -10.78 -9.60
C PRO A 67 -1.07 -10.91 -9.06
N LYS A 68 -0.50 -12.12 -9.13
CA LYS A 68 0.79 -12.43 -8.51
C LYS A 68 1.93 -11.68 -9.19
N GLU A 69 1.82 -11.45 -10.49
CA GLU A 69 2.75 -10.67 -11.29
C GLU A 69 2.84 -9.20 -10.87
N CYS A 70 1.81 -8.70 -10.18
CA CYS A 70 1.79 -7.35 -9.62
C CYS A 70 2.23 -7.33 -8.16
N LEU A 71 2.56 -8.47 -7.53
CA LEU A 71 2.83 -8.54 -6.09
C LEU A 71 4.30 -8.84 -5.80
N PHE A 72 4.93 -7.93 -5.07
CA PHE A 72 6.34 -7.97 -4.70
C PHE A 72 6.50 -7.84 -3.18
N VAL A 73 7.65 -8.31 -2.69
CA VAL A 73 8.05 -8.19 -1.29
C VAL A 73 9.37 -7.44 -1.17
N ASP A 74 9.47 -6.63 -0.12
CA ASP A 74 10.66 -5.91 0.27
C ASP A 74 10.88 -6.12 1.78
N PRO A 75 11.42 -7.29 2.18
CA PRO A 75 11.58 -7.67 3.58
C PRO A 75 12.52 -6.73 4.35
N ASP A 76 13.43 -6.07 3.64
CA ASP A 76 14.44 -5.15 4.22
C ASP A 76 13.97 -3.68 4.21
N ARG A 77 12.78 -3.40 3.67
CA ARG A 77 12.22 -2.04 3.49
C ARG A 77 13.07 -1.10 2.63
N LYS A 78 13.95 -1.60 1.77
CA LYS A 78 14.86 -0.78 0.94
C LYS A 78 14.11 0.20 0.05
N ALA A 79 12.98 -0.21 -0.53
CA ALA A 79 12.15 0.65 -1.35
C ALA A 79 11.40 1.71 -0.52
N TYR A 80 11.08 1.42 0.74
CA TYR A 80 10.42 2.38 1.65
C TYR A 80 11.39 3.46 2.08
N SER A 81 12.60 3.07 2.49
CA SER A 81 13.65 4.03 2.88
C SER A 81 14.09 4.88 1.68
N ALA A 82 14.22 4.30 0.49
CA ALA A 82 14.57 5.05 -0.73
C ALA A 82 13.52 6.10 -1.13
N LEU A 83 12.23 5.84 -0.85
CA LEU A 83 11.12 6.77 -1.11
C LEU A 83 10.77 7.65 0.09
N ASN A 84 11.53 7.54 1.19
CA ASN A 84 11.34 8.29 2.42
C ASN A 84 9.91 8.18 3.00
N PHE A 85 9.31 6.98 2.95
CA PHE A 85 8.00 6.74 3.56
C PHE A 85 8.10 6.69 5.10
N HIS A 86 7.06 7.17 5.78
CA HIS A 86 7.07 7.27 7.25
C HIS A 86 7.20 5.91 7.94
N GLY A 87 7.80 5.88 9.13
CA GLY A 87 7.93 4.67 9.95
C GLY A 87 9.25 3.93 9.80
N ASP A 88 10.31 4.67 9.43
CA ASP A 88 11.70 4.21 9.32
C ASP A 88 12.33 3.92 10.69
N LEU A 89 11.74 2.96 11.41
CA LEU A 89 12.35 2.38 12.60
C LEU A 89 13.46 1.43 12.15
N ASP A 90 14.71 1.68 12.47
CA ASP A 90 15.84 0.84 12.04
C ASP A 90 16.27 -0.20 13.10
N GLY A 91 15.52 -0.30 14.20
CA GLY A 91 15.78 -1.22 15.30
C GLY A 91 16.78 -0.70 16.33
N SER A 92 17.31 0.51 16.15
CA SER A 92 18.09 1.22 17.18
C SER A 92 17.20 1.92 18.22
N GLU A 93 15.89 2.00 17.97
CA GLU A 93 14.96 2.72 18.83
C GLU A 93 14.75 2.05 20.19
N GLY A 94 14.69 2.88 21.24
CA GLY A 94 14.46 2.43 22.61
C GLY A 94 13.05 1.89 22.85
N LEU A 95 12.89 1.08 23.90
CA LEU A 95 11.61 0.48 24.28
C LEU A 95 10.63 1.57 24.81
N PHE A 96 9.46 1.69 24.16
CA PHE A 96 8.28 2.51 24.51
C PHE A 96 8.39 4.05 24.65
N PHE A 97 9.59 4.65 24.76
CA PHE A 97 9.75 6.11 24.90
C PHE A 97 10.40 6.81 23.71
N ASP A 98 10.75 6.07 22.66
CA ASP A 98 11.34 6.66 21.47
C ASP A 98 10.33 7.53 20.72
N PRO A 99 10.63 8.81 20.42
CA PRO A 99 9.74 9.70 19.67
C PRO A 99 9.30 9.14 18.32
N LYS A 100 10.16 8.40 17.60
CA LYS A 100 9.80 7.78 16.32
C LYS A 100 8.77 6.66 16.49
N VAL A 101 8.93 5.84 17.54
CA VAL A 101 7.96 4.78 17.88
C VAL A 101 6.62 5.41 18.25
N MET A 102 6.63 6.47 19.06
CA MET A 102 5.42 7.19 19.47
C MET A 102 4.71 7.88 18.30
N GLU A 103 5.47 8.50 17.39
CA GLU A 103 4.92 9.11 16.17
C GLU A 103 4.31 8.05 15.25
N GLY A 104 4.98 6.89 15.10
CA GLY A 104 4.42 5.73 14.41
C GLY A 104 3.09 5.28 15.04
N VAL A 105 3.05 5.10 16.36
CA VAL A 105 1.82 4.72 17.08
C VAL A 105 0.70 5.77 16.90
N LYS A 106 1.06 7.05 16.93
CA LYS A 106 0.13 8.18 16.74
C LYS A 106 -0.49 8.17 15.35
N ARG A 107 0.32 8.06 14.29
CA ARG A 107 -0.13 7.95 12.88
C ARG A 107 -1.10 6.81 12.65
N LEU A 108 -0.99 5.78 13.48
CA LEU A 108 -1.81 4.61 13.41
C LEU A 108 -3.12 4.74 14.24
N PHE A 109 -3.11 5.14 15.52
CA PHE A 109 -4.30 5.09 16.43
C PHE A 109 -4.98 6.45 16.63
N PHE A 110 -4.26 7.56 16.43
CA PHE A 110 -4.63 8.84 17.02
C PHE A 110 -4.65 10.00 16.01
N THR A 111 -4.64 9.70 14.71
CA THR A 111 -4.81 10.71 13.65
C THR A 111 -6.27 10.91 13.31
N LYS A 112 -6.68 12.18 13.19
CA LYS A 112 -8.00 12.57 12.67
C LYS A 112 -8.22 12.05 11.25
N VAL A 113 -7.15 12.00 10.45
CA VAL A 113 -7.13 11.51 9.08
C VAL A 113 -7.74 10.11 8.98
N THR A 114 -7.37 9.16 9.84
CA THR A 114 -7.97 7.81 9.80
C THR A 114 -9.48 7.85 10.04
N GLY A 115 -9.97 8.70 10.95
CA GLY A 115 -11.40 8.87 11.19
C GLY A 115 -12.15 9.48 10.01
N GLU A 116 -11.55 10.45 9.33
CA GLU A 116 -12.10 11.07 8.12
C GLU A 116 -12.13 10.08 6.95
N ARG A 117 -11.05 9.34 6.70
CA ARG A 117 -11.00 8.30 5.65
C ARG A 117 -11.98 7.16 5.89
N ILE A 118 -12.22 6.78 7.15
CA ILE A 118 -13.25 5.78 7.50
C ILE A 118 -14.65 6.27 7.13
N LYS A 119 -14.94 7.57 7.33
CA LYS A 119 -16.21 8.18 6.93
C LYS A 119 -16.33 8.24 5.41
N GLU A 120 -15.29 8.66 4.69
CA GLU A 120 -15.26 8.70 3.23
C GLU A 120 -15.49 7.32 2.59
N ARG A 121 -14.97 6.26 3.20
CA ARG A 121 -15.22 4.86 2.78
C ARG A 121 -16.66 4.39 2.99
N GLY A 122 -17.51 5.22 3.62
CA GLY A 122 -18.90 4.86 3.88
C GLY A 122 -19.04 3.66 4.81
N LEU A 123 -18.09 3.42 5.72
CA LEU A 123 -18.18 2.30 6.67
C LEU A 123 -19.34 2.46 7.67
N MET A 124 -19.96 3.63 7.74
CA MET A 124 -21.19 3.87 8.47
C MET A 124 -22.44 3.52 7.63
N GLU A 125 -22.29 3.44 6.31
CA GLU A 125 -23.35 3.11 5.36
C GLU A 125 -23.46 1.59 5.12
N PRO A 126 -24.64 1.08 4.74
CA PRO A 126 -24.83 -0.35 4.45
C PRO A 126 -23.90 -0.87 3.34
N GLU A 127 -23.69 -0.09 2.28
CA GLU A 127 -22.91 -0.48 1.10
C GLU A 127 -21.41 -0.60 1.43
N GLY A 128 -20.84 0.39 2.11
CA GLY A 128 -19.44 0.35 2.54
C GLY A 128 -19.17 -0.81 3.51
N ARG A 129 -20.11 -1.10 4.42
CA ARG A 129 -20.02 -2.28 5.30
C ARG A 129 -20.11 -3.60 4.53
N ALA A 130 -20.97 -3.69 3.52
CA ALA A 130 -21.09 -4.88 2.69
C ALA A 130 -19.79 -5.16 1.92
N LYS A 131 -19.23 -4.13 1.27
CA LYS A 131 -17.94 -4.20 0.57
C LYS A 131 -16.82 -4.65 1.52
N MET A 132 -16.74 -4.04 2.71
CA MET A 132 -15.72 -4.42 3.69
C MET A 132 -15.91 -5.85 4.20
N LYS A 133 -17.16 -6.25 4.47
CA LYS A 133 -17.49 -7.62 4.88
C LYS A 133 -17.07 -8.64 3.83
N GLU A 134 -17.26 -8.32 2.55
CA GLU A 134 -16.84 -9.19 1.44
C GLU A 134 -15.33 -9.39 1.41
N VAL A 135 -14.55 -8.30 1.44
CA VAL A 135 -13.09 -8.33 1.49
C VAL A 135 -12.60 -9.14 2.70
N MET A 136 -13.29 -9.02 3.83
CA MET A 136 -12.91 -9.68 5.08
C MET A 136 -13.27 -11.16 5.16
N LYS A 137 -14.09 -11.72 4.26
CA LYS A 137 -14.50 -13.15 4.29
C LYS A 137 -13.30 -14.10 4.27
N ASN A 138 -12.27 -13.75 3.50
CA ASN A 138 -11.08 -14.56 3.32
C ASN A 138 -9.87 -13.97 4.03
N PHE A 139 -10.06 -13.03 4.96
CA PHE A 139 -8.95 -12.36 5.62
C PHE A 139 -8.07 -13.37 6.36
N VAL A 140 -6.77 -13.32 6.09
CA VAL A 140 -5.75 -14.11 6.79
C VAL A 140 -4.76 -13.17 7.44
N MET A 141 -4.39 -13.49 8.68
CA MET A 141 -3.36 -12.77 9.41
C MET A 141 -1.96 -13.24 8.98
N ILE A 142 -1.12 -12.31 8.49
CA ILE A 142 0.21 -12.59 7.93
C ILE A 142 1.28 -11.75 8.66
N ALA A 143 1.91 -12.22 9.73
CA ALA A 143 2.83 -11.36 10.50
C ALA A 143 3.94 -10.70 9.62
N PRO A 144 4.39 -9.47 9.95
CA PRO A 144 5.55 -8.90 9.28
C PRO A 144 6.81 -9.68 9.65
N PRO A 145 7.89 -9.53 8.89
CA PRO A 145 9.18 -10.12 9.22
C PRO A 145 9.69 -9.67 10.58
N GLN A 146 9.50 -8.40 10.96
CA GLN A 146 10.00 -7.84 12.21
C GLN A 146 8.94 -6.99 12.95
N PRO A 147 8.98 -6.93 14.30
CA PRO A 147 8.04 -6.12 15.08
C PRO A 147 8.05 -4.63 14.73
N ARG A 148 9.19 -4.07 14.31
CA ARG A 148 9.35 -2.66 13.93
C ARG A 148 8.59 -2.29 12.66
N ASP A 149 8.42 -3.24 11.74
CA ASP A 149 7.73 -3.04 10.46
C ASP A 149 6.25 -2.71 10.67
N ALA A 150 5.74 -3.00 11.87
CA ALA A 150 4.41 -2.67 12.30
C ALA A 150 4.05 -1.18 12.24
N VAL A 151 5.01 -0.27 12.38
CA VAL A 151 4.70 1.18 12.30
C VAL A 151 5.07 1.80 10.96
N GLN A 152 5.62 1.00 10.04
CA GLN A 152 5.92 1.41 8.68
C GLN A 152 4.62 1.84 7.97
N GLN A 153 4.62 3.07 7.45
CA GLN A 153 3.60 3.54 6.52
C GLN A 153 4.01 3.25 5.09
N GLY A 154 2.99 3.16 4.24
CA GLY A 154 3.13 3.01 2.80
C GLY A 154 3.06 4.36 2.08
N GLY A 155 2.72 4.27 0.80
CA GLY A 155 2.58 5.40 -0.09
C GLY A 155 2.38 4.92 -1.51
N THR A 156 2.19 5.89 -2.41
CA THR A 156 2.10 5.65 -3.85
C THR A 156 3.18 6.44 -4.57
N ALA A 157 3.83 5.78 -5.53
CA ALA A 157 4.79 6.40 -6.42
C ALA A 157 4.47 6.04 -7.87
N VAL A 158 4.54 7.04 -8.76
CA VAL A 158 4.37 6.86 -10.22
C VAL A 158 5.68 7.20 -10.89
N PHE A 159 6.14 6.30 -11.76
CA PHE A 159 7.39 6.48 -12.49
C PHE A 159 7.15 6.47 -13.99
N LYS A 160 7.66 7.50 -14.68
CA LYS A 160 7.75 7.53 -16.13
C LYS A 160 9.19 7.22 -16.53
N GLY A 161 9.42 5.97 -16.93
CA GLY A 161 10.77 5.44 -17.13
C GLY A 161 11.58 5.47 -15.83
N ASN A 162 12.61 6.32 -15.77
CA ASN A 162 13.45 6.49 -14.59
C ASN A 162 13.10 7.74 -13.76
N SER A 163 12.10 8.50 -14.18
CA SER A 163 11.68 9.73 -13.52
C SER A 163 10.51 9.47 -12.58
N LEU A 164 10.67 9.85 -11.31
CA LEU A 164 9.58 9.88 -10.33
C LEU A 164 8.71 11.12 -10.61
N VAL A 165 7.45 10.92 -11.00
CA VAL A 165 6.55 12.02 -11.40
C VAL A 165 5.41 12.27 -10.41
N TYR A 166 5.16 11.32 -9.53
CA TYR A 166 4.24 11.49 -8.40
C TYR A 166 4.75 10.67 -7.23
N LEU A 167 4.73 11.28 -6.04
CA LEU A 167 5.05 10.62 -4.79
C LEU A 167 4.11 11.13 -3.72
N ARG A 168 3.43 10.20 -3.06
CA ARG A 168 2.62 10.48 -1.88
C ARG A 168 2.93 9.45 -0.81
N ALA A 169 3.37 9.91 0.35
CA ALA A 169 3.42 9.09 1.56
C ALA A 169 2.02 9.04 2.18
N ASP A 170 1.61 7.88 2.69
CA ASP A 170 0.37 7.76 3.45
C ASP A 170 0.58 8.42 4.82
N GLU A 171 -0.16 9.49 5.11
CA GLU A 171 0.00 10.23 6.37
C GLU A 171 -0.46 9.40 7.57
N ALA A 172 -1.43 8.53 7.33
CA ALA A 172 -2.06 7.71 8.32
C ALA A 172 -2.58 6.40 7.73
N THR A 173 -3.05 5.56 8.63
CA THR A 173 -3.74 4.35 8.24
C THR A 173 -5.01 4.67 7.43
N ALA A 174 -5.20 3.93 6.32
CA ALA A 174 -6.28 4.05 5.35
C ALA A 174 -6.23 5.30 4.43
N ASP A 175 -5.16 6.09 4.52
CA ASP A 175 -4.91 7.30 3.72
C ASP A 175 -4.22 6.99 2.38
N HIS A 176 -4.83 6.11 1.58
CA HIS A 176 -4.28 5.75 0.27
C HIS A 176 -4.50 6.87 -0.76
N ALA A 177 -3.64 6.93 -1.78
CA ALA A 177 -3.80 7.83 -2.91
C ALA A 177 -5.11 7.52 -3.67
N PRO A 178 -5.95 8.53 -3.98
CA PRO A 178 -7.06 8.39 -4.91
C PRO A 178 -6.57 7.84 -6.25
N VAL A 179 -7.23 6.81 -6.77
CA VAL A 179 -6.81 6.19 -8.04
C VAL A 179 -6.86 7.20 -9.19
N SER A 180 -7.79 8.15 -9.17
CA SER A 180 -7.86 9.23 -10.15
C SER A 180 -6.59 10.09 -10.19
N GLU A 181 -5.98 10.39 -9.04
CA GLU A 181 -4.72 11.15 -8.98
C GLU A 181 -3.57 10.33 -9.55
N VAL A 182 -3.54 9.04 -9.24
CA VAL A 182 -2.51 8.11 -9.74
C VAL A 182 -2.61 7.96 -11.25
N MET A 183 -3.82 7.73 -11.78
CA MET A 183 -4.06 7.63 -13.22
C MET A 183 -3.70 8.93 -13.93
N ALA A 184 -4.10 10.09 -13.40
CA ALA A 184 -3.74 11.39 -13.98
C ALA A 184 -2.23 11.64 -13.98
N ALA A 185 -1.50 11.19 -12.95
CA ALA A 185 -0.04 11.28 -12.92
C ALA A 185 0.61 10.33 -13.94
N ALA A 186 0.01 9.15 -14.15
CA ALA A 186 0.49 8.14 -15.08
C ALA A 186 0.19 8.50 -16.55
N GLU A 187 -0.86 9.28 -16.82
CA GLU A 187 -1.23 9.77 -18.15
C GLU A 187 -0.01 10.40 -18.85
N CYS A 188 0.34 9.86 -20.02
CA CYS A 188 1.41 10.35 -20.85
C CYS A 188 0.85 10.59 -22.26
N PRO A 189 0.49 11.83 -22.61
CA PRO A 189 -0.03 12.17 -23.93
C PRO A 189 0.94 11.79 -25.06
N GLU A 190 2.24 11.79 -24.75
CA GLU A 190 3.34 11.52 -25.69
C GLU A 190 3.69 10.02 -25.79
N CYS A 191 3.06 9.16 -24.99
CA CYS A 191 3.31 7.72 -24.97
C CYS A 191 2.30 6.93 -25.81
N THR A 192 1.58 7.59 -26.72
CA THR A 192 0.70 6.92 -27.68
C THR A 192 1.51 5.90 -28.48
N ILE A 193 0.96 4.69 -28.59
CA ILE A 193 1.57 3.52 -29.26
C ILE A 193 1.88 3.83 -30.72
#